data_AF-Q0FYV7-F1
#
_entry.id   AF-Q0FYV7-F1
#
_cell.length_a   1.000
_cell.length_b   1.000
_cell.length_c   1.000
_cell.angle_alpha   90.00
_cell.angle_beta   90.00
_cell.angle_gamma   90.00
#
_symmetry.space_group_name_H-M   'P 1'
#
loop_
_entity.id
_entity.type
_entity.pdbx_description
1 polymer ?
#
loop_
_entity_poly.entity_id
_entity_poly.type
_entity_poly.pdbx_seq_one_letter_code
_entity_poly.pdbx_strand_id
1 'polypeptide(L)'
;MKHDAFRGGSRSASEFLVFPPLGRPFSDADKSRLSAHMRAHHPDYSFHIIDGPPMAEAGGYRVMPLIGRIGEAGGFLCEKPDPALLDDLTETAEAFETSAEHLVLRN
;
A
#
# COMPACT_ATOMS: atom_id res chain seq x y z
N MET A 1 -33.42 -17.94 -7.52
CA MET A 1 -32.07 -17.44 -7.18
C MET A 1 -31.85 -16.13 -7.89
N LYS A 2 -31.85 -15.00 -7.17
CA LYS A 2 -31.50 -13.70 -7.74
C LYS A 2 -29.97 -13.62 -7.73
N HIS A 3 -29.36 -13.61 -8.91
CA HIS A 3 -27.96 -13.24 -9.05
C HIS A 3 -27.90 -11.74 -8.80
N ASP A 4 -27.41 -11.33 -7.62
CA ASP A 4 -27.07 -9.94 -7.39
C ASP A 4 -25.90 -9.61 -8.32
N ALA A 5 -26.23 -8.81 -9.34
CA ALA A 5 -25.32 -8.36 -10.35
C ALA A 5 -24.18 -7.59 -9.69
N PHE A 6 -22.95 -7.92 -10.11
CA PHE A 6 -21.75 -7.14 -9.85
C PHE A 6 -22.02 -5.67 -10.17
N ARG A 7 -22.22 -4.85 -9.14
CA ARG A 7 -22.31 -3.40 -9.30
C ARG A 7 -20.89 -2.90 -9.45
N GLY A 8 -20.36 -2.96 -10.66
CA GLY A 8 -19.16 -2.22 -11.06
C GLY A 8 -19.46 -0.74 -10.87
N GLY A 9 -19.17 -0.22 -9.68
CA GLY A 9 -19.27 1.19 -9.37
C GLY A 9 -17.95 1.88 -9.69
N SER A 10 -18.03 3.07 -10.27
CA SER A 10 -16.91 3.99 -10.52
C SER A 10 -16.31 4.49 -9.20
N ARG A 11 -15.68 3.58 -8.45
CA ARG A 11 -15.04 3.87 -7.17
C ARG A 11 -13.53 3.87 -7.41
N SER A 12 -12.86 4.96 -7.11
CA SER A 12 -11.39 5.00 -7.08
C SER A 12 -10.87 4.11 -5.95
N ALA A 13 -9.74 3.44 -6.16
CA ALA A 13 -9.11 2.68 -5.10
C ALA A 13 -8.61 3.64 -4.01
N SER A 14 -9.06 3.42 -2.77
CA SER A 14 -8.64 4.18 -1.59
C SER A 14 -7.79 3.35 -0.61
N GLU A 15 -7.55 2.08 -0.95
CA GLU A 15 -6.79 1.13 -0.13
C GLU A 15 -5.62 0.59 -0.94
N PHE A 16 -4.45 0.52 -0.31
CA PHE A 16 -3.20 0.12 -0.94
C PHE A 16 -2.45 -0.88 -0.06
N LEU A 17 -1.87 -1.89 -0.69
CA LEU A 17 -0.91 -2.80 -0.11
C LEU A 17 0.49 -2.23 -0.36
N VAL A 18 1.30 -2.16 0.69
CA VAL A 18 2.70 -1.73 0.60
C VAL A 18 3.57 -2.91 0.97
N PHE A 19 4.47 -3.27 0.07
CA PHE A 19 5.43 -4.34 0.24
C PHE A 19 6.80 -3.71 0.47
N PRO A 20 7.39 -3.89 1.67
CA PRO A 20 8.76 -3.45 1.93
C PRO A 20 9.79 -4.19 1.07
N PRO A 21 11.00 -3.63 0.91
CA PRO A 21 12.07 -4.26 0.14
C PRO A 21 12.50 -5.61 0.74
N LEU A 22 12.85 -6.55 -0.14
CA LEU A 22 13.34 -7.87 0.24
C LEU A 22 14.68 -7.80 0.97
N GLY A 23 14.91 -8.73 1.90
CA GLY A 23 16.18 -8.85 2.62
C GLY A 23 16.25 -8.07 3.94
N ARG A 24 15.23 -7.29 4.27
CA ARG A 24 15.09 -6.65 5.59
C ARG A 24 13.83 -7.16 6.31
N PRO A 25 13.96 -7.74 7.52
CA PRO A 25 12.77 -8.05 8.32
C PRO A 25 12.10 -6.74 8.76
N PHE A 26 10.81 -6.59 8.44
CA PHE A 26 9.99 -5.50 8.95
C PHE A 26 9.32 -5.92 10.26
N SER A 27 9.69 -5.30 11.37
CA SER A 27 8.98 -5.53 12.64
C SER A 27 7.59 -4.88 12.59
N ASP A 28 6.69 -5.29 13.49
CA ASP A 28 5.36 -4.64 13.59
C ASP A 28 5.47 -3.15 13.96
N ALA A 29 6.55 -2.76 14.64
CA ALA A 29 6.86 -1.36 14.91
C ALA A 29 7.25 -0.60 13.63
N ASP A 30 8.05 -1.21 12.75
CA ASP A 30 8.44 -0.61 11.47
C ASP A 30 7.23 -0.46 10.55
N LYS A 31 6.36 -1.48 10.49
CA LYS A 31 5.09 -1.41 9.75
C LYS A 31 4.20 -0.29 10.25
N SER A 32 4.08 -0.14 11.57
CA SER A 32 3.26 0.91 12.18
C SER A 32 3.80 2.30 11.85
N ARG A 33 5.13 2.47 11.92
CA ARG A 33 5.81 3.73 11.57
C ARG A 33 5.67 4.07 10.08
N LEU A 34 5.88 3.09 9.20
CA LEU A 34 5.72 3.28 7.75
C LEU A 34 4.27 3.62 7.41
N SER A 35 3.30 2.92 8.00
CA SER A 35 1.88 3.21 7.82
C SER A 35 1.52 4.63 8.29
N ALA A 36 2.08 5.08 9.42
CA ALA A 36 1.90 6.45 9.91
C ALA A 36 2.55 7.49 8.98
N HIS A 37 3.78 7.22 8.50
CA HIS A 37 4.47 8.07 7.54
C HIS A 37 3.67 8.25 6.24
N MET A 38 3.17 7.15 5.68
CA MET A 38 2.33 7.17 4.48
C MET A 38 1.04 7.98 4.71
N ARG A 39 0.34 7.76 5.84
CA ARG A 39 -0.89 8.52 6.18
C ARG A 39 -0.65 10.00 6.43
N ALA A 40 0.54 10.39 6.90
CA ALA A 40 0.87 11.80 7.11
C ALA A 40 0.96 12.57 5.79
N HIS A 41 1.39 11.90 4.71
CA HIS A 41 1.49 12.48 3.37
C HIS A 41 0.20 12.28 2.56
N HIS A 42 -0.48 11.16 2.80
CA HIS A 42 -1.64 10.70 2.04
C HIS A 42 -2.82 10.35 2.97
N PRO A 43 -3.48 11.34 3.58
CA PRO A 43 -4.49 11.11 4.63
C PRO A 43 -5.78 10.46 4.11
N ASP A 44 -6.08 10.59 2.82
CA ASP A 44 -7.30 10.06 2.20
C ASP A 44 -7.20 8.56 1.85
N TYR A 45 -6.02 7.96 2.02
CA TYR A 45 -5.75 6.57 1.66
C TYR A 45 -5.42 5.69 2.86
N SER A 46 -5.74 4.41 2.74
CA SER A 46 -5.43 3.38 3.73
C SER A 46 -4.32 2.48 3.23
N PHE A 47 -3.32 2.24 4.09
CA PHE A 47 -2.13 1.46 3.75
C PHE A 47 -2.02 0.22 4.63
N HIS A 48 -1.87 -0.93 3.98
CA HIS A 48 -1.65 -2.22 4.62
C HIS A 48 -0.23 -2.68 4.31
N ILE A 49 0.64 -2.75 5.33
CA ILE A 49 2.03 -3.20 5.14
C ILE A 49 2.04 -4.72 5.23
N ILE A 50 2.44 -5.38 4.15
CA ILE A 50 2.35 -6.85 4.02
C ILE A 50 3.76 -7.46 4.00
N ASP A 51 3.97 -8.43 4.88
CA ASP A 51 5.11 -9.35 4.80
C ASP A 51 4.72 -10.49 3.83
N GLY A 52 5.40 -10.63 2.69
CA GLY A 52 4.98 -11.66 1.74
C GLY A 52 5.76 -11.71 0.41
N PRO A 53 5.61 -12.81 -0.36
CA PRO A 53 6.54 -13.28 -1.39
C PRO A 53 6.63 -12.37 -2.63
N PRO A 54 7.67 -12.57 -3.49
CA PRO A 54 8.36 -11.54 -4.24
C PRO A 54 7.61 -11.22 -5.53
N MET A 55 6.63 -10.34 -5.46
CA MET A 55 6.41 -9.46 -6.60
C MET A 55 7.41 -8.30 -6.61
N ALA A 56 8.19 -8.10 -5.54
CA ALA A 56 9.31 -7.19 -5.51
C ALA A 56 10.52 -7.80 -6.27
N GLU A 57 10.46 -7.87 -7.59
CA GLU A 57 11.70 -7.86 -8.37
C GLU A 57 12.29 -6.45 -8.25
N ALA A 58 13.52 -6.37 -7.74
CA ALA A 58 14.32 -5.17 -7.46
C ALA A 58 13.97 -4.39 -6.17
N GLY A 59 14.80 -4.59 -5.14
CA GLY A 59 15.42 -3.56 -4.27
C GLY A 59 14.65 -2.43 -3.59
N GLY A 60 13.36 -2.23 -3.85
CA GLY A 60 12.59 -1.06 -3.40
C GLY A 60 11.22 -1.41 -2.87
N TYR A 61 10.49 -0.38 -2.43
CA TYR A 61 9.10 -0.51 -2.02
C TYR A 61 8.21 -0.80 -3.23
N ARG A 62 7.17 -1.60 -3.03
CA ARG A 62 6.12 -1.80 -4.04
C ARG A 62 4.77 -1.44 -3.45
N VAL A 63 4.04 -0.57 -4.16
CA VAL A 63 2.67 -0.19 -3.79
C VAL A 63 1.70 -0.83 -4.78
N MET A 64 0.68 -1.51 -4.27
CA MET A 64 -0.37 -2.13 -5.08
C MET A 64 -1.75 -1.67 -4.63
N PRO A 65 -2.59 -1.15 -5.55
CA PRO A 65 -3.95 -0.78 -5.20
C PRO A 65 -4.81 -2.02 -4.94
N LEU A 66 -5.63 -1.96 -3.90
CA LEU A 66 -6.69 -2.94 -3.66
C LEU A 66 -7.89 -2.59 -4.55
N ILE A 67 -7.89 -3.12 -5.77
CA ILE A 67 -8.89 -2.80 -6.80
C ILE A 67 -10.19 -3.58 -6.68
N GLY A 68 -10.42 -4.30 -5.59
CA GLY A 68 -11.66 -5.02 -5.38
C GLY A 68 -11.59 -6.01 -4.24
N ARG A 69 -12.77 -6.35 -3.72
CA ARG A 69 -12.95 -7.44 -2.76
C ARG A 69 -14.10 -8.30 -3.26
N ILE A 70 -13.88 -9.61 -3.32
CA ILE A 70 -14.91 -10.59 -3.64
C ILE A 70 -15.32 -11.24 -2.31
N GLY A 71 -16.61 -11.18 -1.97
CA GLY A 71 -17.16 -11.83 -0.78
C GLY A 71 -18.49 -12.50 -1.07
N GLU A 72 -18.98 -13.27 -0.10
CA GLU A 72 -20.26 -14.01 -0.22
C GLU A 72 -21.48 -13.09 -0.40
N ALA A 73 -21.40 -11.84 0.08
CA ALA A 73 -22.44 -10.82 -0.08
C ALA A 73 -22.34 -10.01 -1.39
N GLY A 74 -21.50 -10.45 -2.33
CA GLY A 74 -21.17 -9.73 -3.57
C GLY A 74 -19.74 -9.17 -3.55
N GLY A 75 -19.33 -8.61 -4.69
CA GLY A 75 -18.01 -8.02 -4.87
C GLY A 75 -18.07 -6.65 -5.52
N PHE A 76 -17.02 -5.87 -5.33
CA PHE A 76 -16.81 -4.60 -6.04
C PHE A 76 -15.46 -4.63 -6.76
N LEU A 77 -15.39 -3.88 -7.87
CA LEU A 77 -14.15 -3.52 -8.52
C LEU A 77 -14.02 -2.00 -8.44
N CYS A 78 -12.82 -1.54 -8.13
CA CYS A 78 -12.42 -0.16 -8.29
C CYS A 78 -11.82 0.04 -9.68
N GLU A 79 -11.82 1.29 -10.12
CA GLU A 79 -11.03 1.67 -11.29
C GLU A 79 -9.53 1.55 -10.99
N LYS A 80 -8.74 1.28 -12.03
CA LYS A 80 -7.30 1.31 -11.91
C LYS A 80 -6.88 2.75 -11.53
N PRO A 81 -6.08 2.95 -10.47
CA PRO A 81 -5.60 4.27 -10.12
C PRO A 81 -4.71 4.85 -11.21
N ASP A 82 -4.59 6.17 -11.20
CA ASP A 82 -3.62 6.91 -12.01
C ASP A 82 -2.20 6.36 -11.74
N PRO A 83 -1.42 6.00 -12.76
CA PRO A 83 0.00 5.65 -12.59
C PRO A 83 0.80 6.68 -11.80
N ALA A 84 0.53 7.98 -12.00
CA ALA A 84 1.22 9.05 -11.27
C ALA A 84 0.99 8.98 -9.75
N LEU A 85 -0.21 8.54 -9.32
CA LEU A 85 -0.49 8.29 -7.91
C LEU A 85 0.33 7.11 -7.39
N LEU A 86 0.48 6.04 -8.18
CA LEU A 86 1.27 4.88 -7.77
C LEU A 86 2.76 5.21 -7.63
N ASP A 87 3.27 6.07 -8.51
CA ASP A 87 4.65 6.56 -8.45
C ASP A 87 4.86 7.42 -7.19
N ASP A 88 3.98 8.39 -6.93
CA ASP A 88 4.03 9.26 -5.74
C ASP A 88 3.93 8.48 -4.41
N LEU A 89 3.03 7.48 -4.34
CA LEU A 89 2.94 6.58 -3.19
C LEU A 89 4.23 5.75 -2.99
N THR A 90 4.90 5.36 -4.08
CA THR A 90 6.15 4.61 -4.01
C THR A 90 7.30 5.49 -3.54
N GLU A 91 7.44 6.71 -4.08
CA GLU A 91 8.42 7.70 -3.64
C GLU A 91 8.25 8.06 -2.15
N THR A 92 6.99 8.20 -1.71
CA THR A 92 6.68 8.44 -0.28
C THR A 92 7.18 7.30 0.60
N ALA A 93 6.98 6.04 0.17
CA ALA A 93 7.46 4.88 0.91
C ALA A 93 9.00 4.81 0.93
N GLU A 94 9.67 5.18 -0.16
CA GLU A 94 11.15 5.23 -0.22
C GLU A 94 11.73 6.31 0.72
N ALA A 95 11.07 7.47 0.83
CA ALA A 95 11.49 8.55 1.73
C ALA A 95 11.41 8.17 3.23
N PHE A 96 10.67 7.11 3.57
CA PHE A 96 10.66 6.56 4.93
C PHE A 96 12.07 6.17 5.40
N GLU A 97 12.91 5.60 4.53
CA GLU A 97 14.26 5.18 4.90
C GLU A 97 15.21 6.37 5.07
N THR A 98 15.11 7.37 4.19
CA THR A 98 15.91 8.61 4.29
C THR A 98 15.64 9.35 5.61
N SER A 99 14.39 9.28 6.11
CA SER A 99 14.05 9.85 7.42
C SER A 99 14.47 8.97 8.60
N ALA A 100 14.50 7.64 8.42
CA ALA A 100 14.92 6.70 9.46
C ALA A 100 16.44 6.70 9.70
N GLU A 101 17.26 6.91 8.66
CA GLU A 101 18.73 7.00 8.79
C GLU A 101 19.19 8.23 9.58
N HIS A 102 18.36 9.27 9.70
CA HIS A 102 18.66 10.44 10.54
C HIS A 102 18.61 10.14 12.05
N LEU A 103 18.08 8.98 12.47
CA LEU A 103 17.97 8.60 13.88
C LEU A 103 19.14 7.77 14.42
N VAL A 104 20.05 7.28 13.56
CA VAL A 104 21.15 6.39 13.98
C VAL A 104 22.45 7.13 14.29
N LEU A 105 22.59 8.40 13.94
CA LEU A 105 23.77 9.24 14.24
C LEU A 105 23.66 10.08 15.52
N ARG A 106 22.70 9.77 16.40
CA ARG A 106 22.55 10.41 17.71
C ARG A 106 22.36 9.39 18.82
N ASN A 107 23.40 8.58 19.08
CA ASN A 107 23.65 7.97 20.38
C ASN A 107 25.16 7.79 20.56
#